data_AF-A0A6I9YHG3-F1
#
_entry.id   AF-A0A6I9YHG3-F1
#
_cell.length_a   1.000
_cell.length_b   1.000
_cell.length_c   1.000
_cell.angle_alpha   90.00
_cell.angle_beta   90.00
_cell.angle_gamma   90.00
#
_symmetry.space_group_name_H-M   'P 1'
#
loop_
_entity.id
_entity.type
_entity.pdbx_description
1 polymer ?
#
loop_
_entity_poly.entity_id
_entity_poly.type
_entity_poly.pdbx_seq_one_letter_code
_entity_poly.pdbx_strand_id
1 'polypeptide(L)'
;MESHWFVWVTQMNHIPMEIDREKHRDWLSSQLVATCNIEQSFFNDWFSGHLNFQIEHHLFPTMPRHNYHKIAPLVKSLCAKYEVPYEEKPLLRAFADIVGSLKKSGALWLDAYLHK
;
A
#
# COMPACT_ATOMS: atom_id res chain seq x y z
N MET A 1 -16.34 -21.97 7.44
CA MET A 1 -14.87 -21.82 7.44
C MET A 1 -14.55 -20.52 6.73
N GLU A 2 -14.32 -19.46 7.50
CA GLU A 2 -13.82 -18.22 6.92
C GLU A 2 -12.44 -18.47 6.33
N SER A 3 -12.25 -18.12 5.07
CA SER A 3 -10.96 -18.31 4.42
C SER A 3 -9.98 -17.31 5.05
N HIS A 4 -9.18 -17.76 6.02
CA HIS A 4 -8.12 -16.94 6.62
C HIS A 4 -7.25 -16.31 5.54
N TRP A 5 -6.96 -17.05 4.48
CA TRP A 5 -6.33 -16.56 3.26
C TRP A 5 -7.00 -15.30 2.69
N PHE A 6 -8.32 -15.30 2.54
CA PHE A 6 -9.05 -14.15 2.02
C PHE A 6 -8.89 -12.92 2.93
N VAL A 7 -8.93 -13.10 4.25
CA VAL A 7 -8.69 -12.01 5.22
C VAL A 7 -7.27 -11.47 5.07
N TRP A 8 -6.27 -12.34 4.95
CA TRP A 8 -4.87 -11.93 4.79
C TRP A 8 -4.64 -11.16 3.48
N VAL A 9 -5.17 -11.66 2.36
CA VAL A 9 -5.04 -11.02 1.05
C VAL A 9 -5.81 -9.71 0.96
N THR A 10 -7.00 -9.63 1.55
CA THR A 10 -7.78 -8.39 1.55
C THR A 10 -7.12 -7.29 2.37
N GLN A 11 -6.52 -7.61 3.52
CA GLN A 11 -5.77 -6.64 4.32
C GLN A 11 -4.59 -6.02 3.56
N MET A 12 -3.94 -6.78 2.67
CA MET A 12 -2.84 -6.27 1.83
C MET A 12 -3.27 -5.27 0.75
N ASN A 13 -4.58 -5.08 0.48
CA ASN A 13 -5.03 -4.09 -0.51
C ASN A 13 -4.82 -2.64 -0.04
N HIS A 14 -4.87 -2.39 1.28
CA HIS A 14 -4.91 -1.02 1.81
C HIS A 14 -3.89 -0.88 2.92
N ILE A 15 -2.63 -0.73 2.53
CA ILE A 15 -1.53 -0.43 3.45
C ILE A 15 -1.65 1.04 3.87
N PRO A 16 -1.78 1.34 5.18
CA PRO A 16 -1.96 2.70 5.63
C PRO A 16 -0.69 3.51 5.39
N MET A 17 -0.85 4.64 4.71
CA MET A 17 0.19 5.65 4.56
C MET A 17 -0.25 6.94 5.26
N GLU A 18 0.71 7.65 5.85
CA GLU A 18 0.43 8.98 6.40
C GLU A 18 0.25 9.97 5.25
N ILE A 19 -0.97 10.46 5.08
CA ILE A 19 -1.29 11.48 4.09
C ILE A 19 -1.27 12.83 4.83
N ASP A 20 -0.27 13.65 4.53
CA ASP A 20 -0.22 15.04 4.98
C ASP A 20 -1.29 15.87 4.25
N ARG A 21 -1.77 16.95 4.90
CA ARG A 21 -2.78 17.88 4.36
C ARG A 21 -2.17 18.89 3.38
N GLU A 22 -1.15 18.48 2.63
CA GLU A 22 -0.51 19.35 1.65
C GLU A 22 -1.44 19.58 0.46
N LYS A 23 -1.92 20.83 0.31
CA LYS A 23 -2.93 21.18 -0.70
C LYS A 23 -2.41 21.30 -2.14
N HIS A 24 -1.10 21.29 -2.36
CA HIS A 24 -0.48 21.66 -3.64
C HIS A 24 0.44 20.59 -4.24
N ARG A 25 0.15 19.31 -4.01
CA ARG A 25 0.89 18.20 -4.61
C ARG A 25 0.29 17.80 -5.96
N ASP A 26 1.13 17.52 -6.95
CA ASP A 26 0.66 16.99 -8.25
C ASP A 26 0.07 15.58 -8.10
N TRP A 27 -0.66 15.13 -9.12
CA TRP A 27 -1.37 13.85 -9.06
C TRP A 27 -0.43 12.65 -8.88
N LEU A 28 0.71 12.62 -9.60
CA LEU A 28 1.66 11.50 -9.55
C LEU A 28 2.27 11.37 -8.16
N SER A 29 2.79 12.48 -7.62
CA SER A 29 3.36 12.53 -6.28
C SER A 29 2.31 12.20 -5.21
N SER A 30 1.04 12.58 -5.43
CA SER A 30 -0.06 12.24 -4.52
C SER A 30 -0.34 10.74 -4.50
N GLN A 31 -0.34 10.06 -5.65
CA GLN A 31 -0.48 8.60 -5.68
C GLN A 31 0.70 7.91 -5.00
N LEU A 32 1.94 8.34 -5.28
CA LEU A 32 3.14 7.72 -4.73
C LEU A 32 3.24 7.83 -3.21
N VAL A 33 2.86 8.97 -2.62
CA VAL A 33 2.91 9.13 -1.15
C VAL A 33 1.73 8.47 -0.45
N ALA A 34 0.57 8.39 -1.10
CA ALA A 34 -0.61 7.73 -0.53
C ALA A 34 -0.56 6.19 -0.64
N THR A 35 0.39 5.64 -1.38
CA THR A 35 0.48 4.20 -1.65
C THR A 35 1.83 3.63 -1.27
N CYS A 36 1.87 2.31 -1.07
CA CYS A 36 3.08 1.58 -0.73
C CYS A 36 2.97 0.18 -1.32
N ASN A 37 4.09 -0.31 -1.87
CA ASN A 37 4.20 -1.66 -2.38
C ASN A 37 4.69 -2.62 -1.31
N ILE A 38 4.44 -3.91 -1.55
CA ILE A 38 5.09 -5.00 -0.84
C ILE A 38 6.16 -5.56 -1.75
N GLU A 39 7.33 -5.86 -1.18
CA GLU A 39 8.48 -6.38 -1.91
C GLU A 39 8.08 -7.49 -2.88
N GLN A 40 8.55 -7.39 -4.12
CA GLN A 40 8.27 -8.41 -5.11
C GLN A 40 8.99 -9.72 -4.77
N SER A 41 8.25 -10.83 -4.77
CA SER A 41 8.80 -12.18 -4.77
C SER A 41 7.79 -13.15 -5.38
N PHE A 42 8.26 -14.30 -5.87
CA PHE A 42 7.34 -15.35 -6.35
C PHE A 42 6.27 -15.72 -5.32
N PHE A 43 6.65 -15.75 -4.04
CA PHE A 43 5.71 -16.00 -2.96
C PHE A 43 4.70 -14.85 -2.82
N ASN A 44 5.14 -13.59 -2.76
CA ASN A 44 4.24 -12.44 -2.56
C ASN A 44 3.30 -12.23 -3.76
N ASP A 45 3.79 -12.41 -4.98
CA ASP A 45 3.04 -12.27 -6.23
C ASP A 45 1.94 -13.34 -6.37
N TRP A 46 2.19 -14.55 -5.85
CA TRP A 46 1.20 -15.63 -5.77
C TRP A 46 0.26 -15.44 -4.57
N PHE A 47 0.83 -15.17 -3.39
CA PHE A 47 0.13 -15.05 -2.11
C PHE A 47 -0.95 -13.98 -2.18
N SER A 48 -0.64 -12.82 -2.73
CA SER A 48 -1.60 -11.71 -2.80
C SER A 48 -2.45 -11.72 -4.09
N GLY A 49 -2.22 -12.67 -5.01
CA GLY A 49 -2.26 -12.36 -6.44
C GLY A 49 -1.41 -11.10 -6.68
N HIS A 50 -1.41 -10.35 -7.76
CA HIS A 50 -0.52 -9.17 -7.84
C HIS A 50 -1.02 -7.91 -7.07
N LEU A 51 -1.41 -8.02 -5.79
CA LEU A 51 -1.86 -6.89 -4.96
C LEU A 51 -0.72 -6.18 -4.21
N ASN A 52 0.48 -6.74 -4.26
CA ASN A 52 1.71 -6.12 -3.77
C ASN A 52 2.18 -4.90 -4.59
N PHE A 53 1.55 -4.62 -5.73
CA PHE A 53 1.85 -3.51 -6.65
C PHE A 53 0.79 -2.40 -6.59
N GLN A 54 0.59 -1.81 -5.40
CA GLN A 54 -0.38 -0.72 -5.20
C GLN A 54 0.01 0.57 -5.91
N ILE A 55 1.30 0.92 -5.95
CA ILE A 55 1.79 2.10 -6.67
C ILE A 55 1.39 2.00 -8.15
N GLU A 56 1.74 0.90 -8.81
CA GLU A 56 1.42 0.68 -10.23
C GLU A 56 -0.09 0.65 -10.48
N HIS A 57 -0.86 0.08 -9.54
CA HIS A 57 -2.31 0.07 -9.61
C HIS A 57 -2.90 1.48 -9.61
N HIS A 58 -2.37 2.38 -8.77
CA HIS A 58 -2.87 3.75 -8.68
C HIS A 58 -2.37 4.65 -9.83
N LEU A 59 -1.18 4.37 -10.35
CA LEU A 59 -0.64 5.06 -11.53
C LEU A 59 -1.29 4.61 -12.83
N PHE A 60 -1.65 3.33 -12.94
CA PHE A 60 -2.19 2.71 -14.14
C PHE A 60 -3.39 1.80 -13.82
N PRO A 61 -4.52 2.36 -13.34
CA PRO A 61 -5.66 1.57 -12.86
C PRO A 61 -6.33 0.71 -13.94
N THR A 62 -6.15 1.06 -15.22
CA THR A 62 -6.68 0.32 -16.37
C THR A 62 -5.75 -0.77 -16.87
N MET A 63 -4.49 -0.82 -16.40
CA MET A 63 -3.53 -1.83 -16.81
C MET A 63 -3.84 -3.18 -16.15
N PRO A 64 -3.83 -4.30 -16.91
CA PRO A 64 -4.01 -5.62 -16.33
C PRO A 64 -2.94 -5.94 -15.28
N ARG A 65 -3.35 -6.42 -14.10
CA ARG A 65 -2.48 -6.68 -12.94
C ARG A 65 -1.25 -7.55 -13.21
N HIS A 66 -1.34 -8.48 -14.15
CA HIS A 66 -0.22 -9.36 -14.52
C HIS A 66 0.89 -8.61 -15.27
N ASN A 67 0.71 -7.32 -15.61
CA ASN A 67 1.74 -6.48 -16.19
C ASN A 67 2.42 -5.56 -15.16
N TYR A 68 1.93 -5.48 -13.92
CA TYR A 68 2.50 -4.59 -12.91
C TYR A 68 3.98 -4.91 -12.61
N HIS A 69 4.35 -6.18 -12.51
CA HIS A 69 5.76 -6.57 -12.33
C HIS A 69 6.69 -6.09 -13.47
N LYS A 70 6.16 -5.89 -14.67
CA LYS A 70 6.95 -5.41 -15.82
C LYS A 70 7.20 -3.91 -15.74
N ILE A 71 6.24 -3.16 -15.21
CA ILE A 71 6.32 -1.69 -15.15
C ILE A 71 6.90 -1.18 -13.83
N ALA A 72 6.79 -1.94 -12.73
CA ALA A 72 7.35 -1.58 -11.44
C ALA A 72 8.84 -1.13 -11.50
N PRO A 73 9.76 -1.85 -12.19
CA PRO A 73 11.14 -1.37 -12.31
C PRO A 73 11.25 -0.06 -13.09
N LEU A 74 10.39 0.17 -14.09
CA LEU A 74 10.35 1.43 -14.84
C LEU A 74 9.88 2.58 -13.96
N VAL A 75 8.79 2.39 -13.21
CA VAL A 75 8.27 3.38 -12.25
C VAL A 75 9.32 3.69 -11.20
N LYS A 76 9.96 2.67 -10.60
CA LYS A 76 11.02 2.83 -9.60
C LYS A 76 12.21 3.61 -10.16
N SER A 77 12.63 3.32 -11.39
CA SER A 77 13.72 4.08 -12.05
C SER A 77 13.35 5.55 -12.31
N LEU A 78 12.09 5.82 -12.67
CA LEU A 78 11.59 7.17 -12.89
C LEU A 78 11.55 7.95 -11.57
N CYS A 79 11.05 7.33 -10.51
CA CYS A 79 11.04 7.90 -9.16
C CYS A 79 12.46 8.25 -8.70
N ALA A 80 13.41 7.33 -8.87
CA ALA A 80 14.82 7.58 -8.55
C ALA A 80 15.43 8.74 -9.36
N LYS A 81 15.10 8.85 -10.66
CA LYS A 81 15.59 9.93 -11.53
C LYS A 81 15.11 11.31 -11.10
N TYR A 82 13.89 11.41 -10.58
CA TYR A 82 13.27 12.66 -10.15
C TYR A 82 13.27 12.85 -8.62
N GLU A 83 14.04 12.03 -7.90
CA GLU A 83 14.16 12.09 -6.44
C GLU A 83 12.81 11.97 -5.70
N VAL A 84 11.87 11.24 -6.30
CA VAL A 84 10.55 10.94 -5.70
C VAL A 84 10.65 9.64 -4.91
N PRO A 85 10.16 9.59 -3.65
CA PRO A 85 10.12 8.35 -2.88
C PRO A 85 9.25 7.29 -3.56
N TYR A 86 9.80 6.08 -3.66
CA TYR A 86 9.06 4.88 -4.06
C TYR A 86 9.04 3.95 -2.84
N GLU A 87 7.89 3.89 -2.17
CA GLU A 87 7.72 3.18 -0.90
C GLU A 87 7.45 1.70 -1.12
N GLU A 88 8.35 0.84 -0.64
CA GLU A 88 8.27 -0.61 -0.72
C GLU A 88 8.65 -1.22 0.63
N LYS A 89 7.83 -2.14 1.15
CA LYS A 89 8.02 -2.74 2.47
C LYS A 89 8.05 -4.27 2.42
N PRO A 90 8.79 -4.92 3.32
CA PRO A 90 8.64 -6.35 3.55
C PRO A 90 7.21 -6.68 3.98
N LEU A 91 6.71 -7.83 3.52
CA LEU A 91 5.35 -8.31 3.81
C LEU A 91 4.98 -8.22 5.30
N LEU A 92 5.85 -8.74 6.17
CA LEU A 92 5.64 -8.74 7.63
C LEU A 92 5.56 -7.33 8.21
N ARG A 93 6.31 -6.37 7.66
CA ARG A 93 6.28 -4.98 8.11
C ARG A 93 4.96 -4.32 7.72
N ALA A 94 4.49 -4.52 6.49
CA ALA A 94 3.19 -4.03 6.05
C ALA A 94 2.05 -4.55 6.94
N PHE A 95 2.10 -5.82 7.33
CA PHE A 95 1.12 -6.38 8.29
C PHE A 95 1.21 -5.73 9.68
N ALA A 96 2.42 -5.55 10.21
CA ALA A 96 2.61 -4.88 11.49
C ALA A 96 2.03 -3.45 11.47
N ASP A 97 2.22 -2.72 10.37
CA ASP A 97 1.67 -1.37 10.19
C ASP A 97 0.13 -1.37 10.19
N ILE A 98 -0.52 -2.36 9.56
CA ILE A 98 -1.99 -2.52 9.56
C ILE A 98 -2.51 -2.76 10.98
N VAL A 99 -1.92 -3.74 11.71
CA VAL A 99 -2.33 -4.04 13.09
C VAL A 99 -2.10 -2.83 13.99
N GLY A 100 -0.98 -2.13 13.83
CA GLY A 100 -0.68 -0.90 14.56
C GLY A 100 -1.69 0.20 14.28
N SER A 101 -2.08 0.40 13.02
CA SER A 101 -3.09 1.37 12.61
C SER A 101 -4.47 1.04 13.17
N LEU A 102 -4.88 -0.23 13.16
CA LEU A 102 -6.13 -0.69 13.78
C LEU A 102 -6.13 -0.45 15.30
N LYS A 103 -5.02 -0.75 15.98
CA LYS A 103 -4.88 -0.49 17.42
C LYS A 103 -4.98 1.00 17.74
N LYS A 104 -4.30 1.85 16.98
CA LYS A 104 -4.35 3.32 17.13
C LYS A 104 -5.78 3.84 16.92
N SER A 105 -6.43 3.39 15.84
CA SER A 105 -7.80 3.78 15.49
C SER A 105 -8.80 3.33 16.57
N GLY A 106 -8.65 2.11 17.09
CA GLY A 106 -9.47 1.59 18.19
C GLY A 106 -9.30 2.38 19.49
N ALA A 107 -8.06 2.78 19.82
CA ALA A 107 -7.81 3.62 20.99
C ALA A 107 -8.45 5.02 20.85
N LEU A 108 -8.32 5.64 19.68
CA LEU A 108 -8.96 6.93 19.38
C LEU A 108 -10.49 6.84 19.45
N TRP A 109 -11.07 5.76 18.93
CA TRP A 109 -12.51 5.53 19.00
C TRP A 109 -12.98 5.34 20.45
N LEU A 110 -12.25 4.56 21.25
CA LEU A 110 -12.58 4.33 22.65
C LEU A 110 -12.52 5.63 23.47
N ASP A 111 -11.48 6.44 23.26
CA ASP A 111 -11.34 7.74 23.90
C ASP A 111 -12.50 8.68 23.55
N ALA A 112 -12.84 8.78 22.25
CA ALA A 112 -13.96 9.58 21.78
C ALA A 112 -15.33 9.02 22.21
N TYR A 113 -15.44 7.73 22.53
CA TYR A 113 -16.66 7.13 23.05
C TYR A 113 -16.86 7.42 24.54
N LEU A 114 -15.77 7.35 25.33
CA LEU A 114 -15.80 7.56 26.78
C LEU A 114 -15.87 9.04 27.19
N HIS A 115 -15.34 9.95 26.36
CA HIS A 115 -15.34 11.39 26.61
C HIS A 115 -16.38 12.16 25.77
N LYS A 116 -17.46 11.48 25.42
CA LYS A 116 -18.68 12.09 24.88
C LYS A 116 -19.62 12.58 25.96
#